data_AF-A0AAV2AXS7-F1
#
_entry.id   AF-A0AAV2AXS7-F1
#
_cell.length_a   1.000
_cell.length_b   1.000
_cell.length_c   1.000
_cell.angle_alpha   90.00
_cell.angle_beta   90.00
_cell.angle_gamma   90.00
#
_symmetry.space_group_name_H-M   'P 1'
#
loop_
_entity.id
_entity.type
_entity.pdbx_description
1 polymer ?
#
loop_
_entity_poly.entity_id
_entity_poly.type
_entity_poly.pdbx_seq_one_letter_code
_entity_poly.pdbx_strand_id
1 'polypeptide(L)'
;MFALKSLFLCISVLVFCCVDAQRIFGCKGVCETKGKDCKVSSCKNDTIYKNATECGCCDVCIISLNKDEKCETEVLPSIPRQACGPGLMCDKQEKKCVPVKTQCIADRAKHRYTLSLKDLPYRTSWPECDEFGYYKSMVCLPDILCYCVDKNGKRIFGTEIDSKVDKKHLEMYCKCSREYEEFPRSVQNGDFLRCLPNGDYDRLQCTEEWCYCMESEHPDIIEDATFNTTLKELSCYDETVHKYFDAAFRSKCWNERNNLKQIIKKHKDQNIALIGIDLPECDLDGSYAPVQCKNEK
;
A
#
# COMPACT_ATOMS: atom_id res chain seq x y z
N MET A 1 55.51 23.00 9.17
CA MET A 1 54.03 23.13 9.24
C MET A 1 53.31 23.06 7.88
N PHE A 2 53.98 22.97 6.73
CA PHE A 2 53.32 22.91 5.41
C PHE A 2 53.07 21.48 4.89
N ALA A 3 53.92 20.51 5.22
CA ALA A 3 53.78 19.13 4.74
C ALA A 3 52.56 18.38 5.32
N LEU A 4 52.17 18.67 6.56
CA LEU A 4 51.02 18.02 7.22
C LEU A 4 49.67 18.47 6.63
N LYS A 5 49.58 19.70 6.12
CA LYS A 5 48.36 20.24 5.50
C LYS A 5 48.11 19.66 4.11
N SER A 6 49.15 19.43 3.32
CA SER A 6 49.02 18.79 2.00
C SER A 6 48.60 17.32 2.09
N LEU A 7 49.05 16.59 3.11
CA LEU A 7 48.66 15.20 3.31
C LEU A 7 47.19 15.06 3.72
N PHE A 8 46.69 15.96 4.59
CA PHE A 8 45.27 16.00 4.97
C PHE A 8 44.36 16.37 3.80
N LEU A 9 44.78 17.30 2.94
CA LEU A 9 44.01 17.69 1.75
C LEU A 9 43.89 16.52 0.74
N CYS A 10 44.99 15.78 0.51
CA CYS A 10 44.97 14.61 -0.38
C CYS A 10 44.08 13.47 0.15
N ILE A 11 44.08 13.23 1.47
CA ILE A 11 43.23 12.20 2.08
C ILE A 11 41.75 12.62 2.01
N SER A 12 41.42 13.90 2.23
CA SER A 12 40.05 14.38 2.08
C SER A 12 39.54 14.32 0.64
N VAL A 13 40.38 14.62 -0.36
CA VAL A 13 40.01 14.54 -1.79
C VAL A 13 39.83 13.09 -2.24
N LEU A 14 40.67 12.16 -1.76
CA LEU A 14 40.49 10.72 -2.03
C LEU A 14 39.21 10.16 -1.40
N VAL A 15 38.86 10.58 -0.18
CA VAL A 15 37.61 10.17 0.48
C VAL A 15 36.40 10.76 -0.25
N PHE A 16 36.44 12.03 -0.68
CA PHE A 16 35.35 12.63 -1.46
C PHE A 16 35.16 11.96 -2.85
N CYS A 17 36.25 11.63 -3.56
CA CYS A 17 36.16 10.87 -4.81
C CYS A 17 35.58 9.45 -4.64
N CYS A 18 35.80 8.80 -3.49
CA CYS A 18 35.19 7.50 -3.19
C CYS A 18 33.70 7.61 -2.83
N VAL A 19 33.25 8.74 -2.28
CA VAL A 19 31.84 8.99 -1.94
C VAL A 19 31.02 9.38 -3.18
N ASP A 20 31.60 10.13 -4.12
CA ASP A 20 30.93 10.45 -5.41
C ASP A 20 30.84 9.24 -6.36
N ALA A 21 31.67 8.22 -6.18
CA ALA A 21 31.57 6.96 -6.93
C ALA A 21 30.35 6.11 -6.52
N GLN A 22 29.59 6.49 -5.50
CA GLN A 22 28.43 5.71 -5.02
C GLN A 22 27.06 6.24 -5.49
N ARG A 23 26.98 7.23 -6.40
CA ARG A 23 25.67 7.71 -6.86
C ARG A 23 25.58 8.02 -8.35
N ILE A 24 25.83 7.03 -9.22
CA ILE A 24 25.15 6.96 -10.53
C ILE A 24 24.92 5.48 -10.89
N PHE A 25 23.95 4.81 -10.25
CA PHE A 25 23.34 3.63 -10.87
C PHE A 25 22.32 4.12 -11.89
N GLY A 26 22.82 4.48 -13.07
CA GLY A 26 21.98 4.79 -14.21
C GLY A 26 21.57 3.49 -14.89
N CYS A 27 20.30 3.10 -14.81
CA CYS A 27 19.78 1.91 -15.48
C CYS A 27 19.57 2.09 -17.01
N LYS A 28 19.94 3.26 -17.55
CA LYS A 28 19.76 3.61 -18.96
C LYS A 28 20.66 2.76 -19.86
N GLY A 29 20.08 1.96 -20.76
CA GLY A 29 20.81 1.08 -21.68
C GLY A 29 21.37 -0.22 -21.07
N VAL A 30 21.11 -0.48 -19.79
CA VAL A 30 21.57 -1.71 -19.11
C VAL A 30 20.91 -2.95 -19.72
N CYS A 31 19.61 -2.88 -20.01
CA CYS A 31 18.92 -4.02 -20.61
C CYS A 31 19.33 -4.27 -22.07
N GLU A 32 19.78 -3.24 -22.79
CA GLU A 32 20.25 -3.34 -24.17
C GLU A 32 21.63 -4.02 -24.29
N THR A 33 22.43 -3.99 -23.22
CA THR A 33 23.79 -4.53 -23.16
C THR A 33 23.89 -5.82 -22.33
N LYS A 34 23.19 -5.91 -21.19
CA LYS A 34 23.21 -7.05 -20.26
C LYS A 34 21.92 -7.88 -20.25
N GLY A 35 20.80 -7.34 -20.72
CA GLY A 35 19.49 -8.02 -20.73
C GLY A 35 19.20 -8.86 -21.98
N LYS A 36 20.05 -8.83 -23.01
CA LYS A 36 19.79 -9.56 -24.27
C LYS A 36 19.86 -11.08 -24.15
N ASP A 37 20.53 -11.60 -23.12
CA ASP A 37 20.72 -13.04 -22.90
C ASP A 37 19.85 -13.62 -21.78
N CYS A 38 18.74 -12.95 -21.40
CA CYS A 38 17.79 -13.50 -20.43
C CYS A 38 17.06 -14.72 -21.06
N LYS A 39 17.52 -15.94 -20.76
CA LYS A 39 16.79 -17.17 -21.08
C LYS A 39 16.20 -17.76 -19.81
N VAL A 40 14.93 -17.49 -19.55
CA VAL A 40 14.18 -18.20 -18.49
C VAL A 40 13.80 -19.57 -19.04
N SER A 41 14.71 -20.53 -18.92
CA SER A 41 14.47 -21.90 -19.37
C SER A 41 13.55 -22.63 -18.37
N SER A 42 12.26 -22.72 -18.71
CA SER A 42 11.29 -23.66 -18.15
C SER A 42 11.10 -23.61 -16.62
N CYS A 43 10.29 -22.65 -16.18
CA CYS A 43 9.71 -22.60 -14.82
C CYS A 43 8.55 -23.63 -14.75
N LYS A 44 8.84 -24.91 -14.47
CA LYS A 44 7.82 -25.96 -14.34
C LYS A 44 7.37 -26.04 -12.88
N ASN A 45 6.13 -25.61 -12.61
CA ASN A 45 5.42 -25.58 -11.31
C ASN A 45 5.81 -24.45 -10.32
N ASP A 46 6.29 -23.31 -10.82
CA ASP A 46 6.95 -22.29 -10.00
C ASP A 46 6.47 -20.84 -10.25
N THR A 47 6.91 -19.92 -9.39
CA THR A 47 6.54 -18.49 -9.44
C THR A 47 7.57 -17.68 -10.23
N ILE A 48 7.12 -16.89 -11.22
CA ILE A 48 7.98 -15.99 -12.01
C ILE A 48 7.84 -14.58 -11.46
N TYR A 49 8.96 -14.02 -11.01
CA TYR A 49 9.07 -12.61 -10.65
C TYR A 49 9.55 -11.82 -11.87
N LYS A 50 8.70 -10.94 -12.38
CA LYS A 50 9.01 -10.13 -13.55
C LYS A 50 9.97 -9.01 -13.22
N ASN A 51 10.88 -8.68 -14.14
CA ASN A 51 11.80 -7.54 -14.02
C ASN A 51 12.54 -7.49 -12.67
N ALA A 52 12.92 -8.66 -12.14
CA ALA A 52 13.37 -8.76 -10.77
C ALA A 52 14.88 -8.49 -10.64
N THR A 53 15.65 -8.63 -11.71
CA THR A 53 17.09 -8.32 -11.67
C THR A 53 17.38 -6.83 -11.51
N GLU A 54 18.63 -6.52 -11.17
CA GLU A 54 19.15 -5.14 -11.20
C GLU A 54 18.75 -4.43 -12.52
N CYS A 55 18.18 -3.24 -12.40
CA CYS A 55 17.62 -2.45 -13.52
C CYS A 55 16.43 -3.05 -14.28
N GLY A 56 15.79 -4.09 -13.74
CA GLY A 56 14.52 -4.61 -14.25
C GLY A 56 14.60 -5.37 -15.58
N CYS A 57 15.78 -5.86 -15.96
CA CYS A 57 16.01 -6.37 -17.31
C CYS A 57 15.58 -7.82 -17.55
N CYS A 58 15.61 -8.68 -16.52
CA CYS A 58 15.25 -10.09 -16.66
C CYS A 58 14.22 -10.52 -15.62
N ASP A 59 13.42 -11.52 -16.01
CA ASP A 59 12.57 -12.28 -15.10
C ASP A 59 13.38 -13.34 -14.34
N VAL A 60 12.98 -13.62 -13.09
CA VAL A 60 13.60 -14.64 -12.24
C VAL A 60 12.55 -15.69 -11.88
N CYS A 61 12.89 -16.97 -12.07
CA CYS A 61 12.08 -18.11 -11.63
C CYS A 61 12.52 -18.51 -10.22
N ILE A 62 11.56 -18.58 -9.28
CA ILE A 62 11.79 -19.03 -7.90
C ILE A 62 11.17 -20.42 -7.74
N ILE A 63 12.03 -21.40 -7.42
CA ILE A 63 11.61 -22.78 -7.20
C ILE A 63 10.91 -22.90 -5.85
N SER A 64 9.70 -23.45 -5.85
CA SER A 64 8.89 -23.64 -4.65
C SER A 64 9.28 -24.92 -3.91
N LEU A 65 9.84 -24.78 -2.72
CA LEU A 65 10.23 -25.89 -1.85
C LEU A 65 9.02 -26.45 -1.08
N ASN A 66 8.97 -27.77 -0.95
CA ASN A 66 7.93 -28.49 -0.20
C ASN A 66 8.19 -28.47 1.31
N LYS A 67 7.19 -28.91 2.08
CA LYS A 67 7.31 -29.09 3.53
C LYS A 67 8.49 -30.03 3.85
N ASP A 68 9.25 -29.67 4.89
CA ASP A 68 10.41 -30.42 5.41
C ASP A 68 11.65 -30.42 4.48
N GLU A 69 11.58 -29.79 3.29
CA GLU A 69 12.74 -29.55 2.44
C GLU A 69 13.69 -28.52 3.03
N LYS A 70 14.98 -28.62 2.68
CA LYS A 70 16.04 -27.80 3.25
C LYS A 70 15.96 -26.35 2.75
N CYS A 71 15.94 -25.49 3.75
CA CYS A 71 15.97 -24.05 3.78
C CYS A 71 17.31 -23.32 3.77
N GLU A 72 17.44 -22.18 3.10
CA GLU A 72 18.44 -21.18 3.48
C GLU A 72 17.76 -19.95 4.06
N THR A 73 18.31 -19.42 5.16
CA THR A 73 17.82 -18.20 5.83
C THR A 73 18.79 -17.03 5.71
N GLU A 74 19.86 -17.19 4.93
CA GLU A 74 20.85 -16.14 4.73
C GLU A 74 20.31 -15.07 3.79
N VAL A 75 20.35 -13.81 4.23
CA VAL A 75 19.97 -12.67 3.40
C VAL A 75 21.12 -12.39 2.45
N LEU A 76 21.03 -12.93 1.23
CA LEU A 76 21.96 -12.59 0.17
C LEU A 76 21.54 -11.27 -0.49
N PRO A 77 22.48 -10.45 -0.98
CA PRO A 77 22.19 -9.26 -1.78
C PRO A 77 21.62 -9.60 -3.18
N SER A 78 21.32 -10.86 -3.45
CA SER A 78 20.72 -11.34 -4.69
C SER A 78 19.38 -12.02 -4.41
N ILE A 79 18.47 -11.95 -5.38
CA ILE A 79 17.18 -12.63 -5.31
C ILE A 79 17.38 -14.15 -5.16
N PRO A 80 16.73 -14.79 -4.19
CA PRO A 80 16.85 -16.23 -3.99
C PRO A 80 16.23 -17.00 -5.16
N ARG A 81 16.91 -18.06 -5.60
CA ARG A 81 16.40 -18.97 -6.67
C ARG A 81 15.42 -20.02 -6.15
N GLN A 82 15.30 -20.16 -4.82
CA GLN A 82 14.43 -21.10 -4.16
C GLN A 82 13.75 -20.41 -2.98
N ALA A 83 12.49 -20.72 -2.74
CA ALA A 83 11.74 -20.26 -1.57
C ALA A 83 10.78 -21.35 -1.12
N CYS A 84 10.43 -21.36 0.16
CA CYS A 84 9.37 -22.24 0.63
C CYS A 84 8.05 -21.93 -0.11
N GLY A 85 7.35 -22.98 -0.52
CA GLY A 85 6.10 -22.86 -1.25
C GLY A 85 4.97 -22.20 -0.44
N PRO A 86 3.80 -21.97 -1.06
CA PRO A 86 2.70 -21.21 -0.45
C PRO A 86 2.28 -21.71 0.94
N GLY A 87 2.28 -20.83 1.94
CA GLY A 87 1.91 -21.17 3.32
C GLY A 87 3.00 -21.91 4.11
N LEU A 88 4.22 -21.98 3.61
CA LEU A 88 5.41 -22.47 4.30
C LEU A 88 6.40 -21.31 4.52
N MET A 89 7.11 -21.33 5.65
CA MET A 89 8.23 -20.43 5.94
C MET A 89 9.48 -21.22 6.24
N CYS A 90 10.65 -20.62 6.03
CA CYS A 90 11.89 -21.24 6.43
C CYS A 90 12.14 -21.09 7.93
N ASP A 91 12.15 -22.20 8.65
CA ASP A 91 12.48 -22.20 10.08
C ASP A 91 13.97 -21.92 10.29
N LYS A 92 14.28 -20.93 11.15
CA LYS A 92 15.65 -20.48 11.41
C LYS A 92 16.51 -21.53 12.14
N GLN A 93 15.89 -22.42 12.90
CA GLN A 93 16.59 -23.42 13.71
C GLN A 93 16.75 -24.73 12.93
N GLU A 94 15.65 -25.24 12.38
CA GLU A 94 15.60 -26.50 11.65
C GLU A 94 16.17 -26.39 10.23
N LYS A 95 16.27 -25.15 9.69
CA LYS A 95 16.63 -24.86 8.29
C LYS A 95 15.78 -25.69 7.32
N LYS A 96 14.48 -25.73 7.58
CA LYS A 96 13.49 -26.48 6.80
C LYS A 96 12.24 -25.67 6.58
N CYS A 97 11.53 -25.96 5.49
CA CYS A 97 10.24 -25.36 5.23
C CYS A 97 9.17 -25.94 6.16
N VAL A 98 8.63 -25.10 7.05
CA VAL A 98 7.59 -25.46 8.02
C VAL A 98 6.32 -24.64 7.77
N PRO A 99 5.13 -25.12 8.16
CA PRO A 99 3.89 -24.35 8.03
C PRO A 99 3.97 -22.98 8.68
N VAL A 100 3.54 -21.95 7.96
CA VAL A 100 3.40 -20.61 8.49
C VAL A 100 2.38 -20.61 9.64
N LYS A 101 2.77 -20.05 10.79
CA LYS A 101 1.91 -19.91 11.97
C LYS A 101 1.28 -18.51 12.01
N THR A 102 0.30 -18.27 11.17
CA THR A 102 -0.49 -17.02 11.13
C THR A 102 -1.97 -17.29 11.35
N GLN A 103 -2.71 -16.23 11.70
CA GLN A 103 -4.15 -16.30 11.92
C GLN A 103 -4.90 -16.80 10.66
N CYS A 104 -4.55 -16.27 9.48
CA CYS A 104 -5.20 -16.69 8.23
C CYS A 104 -5.00 -18.19 7.95
N ILE A 105 -3.78 -18.70 8.10
CA ILE A 105 -3.49 -20.12 7.85
C ILE A 105 -4.23 -21.01 8.85
N ALA A 106 -4.30 -20.60 10.12
CA ALA A 106 -5.07 -21.31 11.14
C ALA A 106 -6.58 -21.31 10.82
N ASP A 107 -7.14 -20.17 10.43
CA ASP A 107 -8.56 -20.05 10.12
C ASP A 107 -8.94 -20.79 8.82
N ARG A 108 -8.07 -20.76 7.81
CA ARG A 108 -8.19 -21.59 6.60
C ARG A 108 -8.18 -23.09 6.93
N ALA A 109 -7.32 -23.52 7.86
CA ALA A 109 -7.25 -24.92 8.30
C ALA A 109 -8.51 -25.37 9.08
N LYS A 110 -9.02 -24.53 9.99
CA LYS A 110 -10.30 -24.79 10.69
C LYS A 110 -11.46 -24.93 9.70
N HIS A 111 -11.53 -24.03 8.71
CA HIS A 111 -12.56 -24.05 7.69
C HIS A 111 -12.50 -25.32 6.81
N ARG A 112 -11.31 -25.87 6.56
CA ARG A 112 -11.13 -27.13 5.81
C ARG A 112 -11.79 -28.33 6.51
N TYR A 113 -11.94 -28.29 7.84
CA TYR A 113 -12.55 -29.37 8.63
C TYR A 113 -14.09 -29.27 8.68
N THR A 114 -14.65 -28.06 8.52
CA THR A 114 -16.11 -27.82 8.40
C THR A 114 -16.71 -28.21 7.05
N LEU A 115 -15.92 -28.70 6.08
CA LEU A 115 -16.39 -29.23 4.79
C LEU A 115 -17.34 -30.45 4.90
N SER A 116 -17.53 -31.00 6.09
CA SER A 116 -18.43 -32.13 6.33
C SER A 116 -19.89 -31.75 6.58
N LEU A 117 -20.24 -30.48 6.76
CA LEU A 117 -21.62 -30.10 7.08
C LEU A 117 -22.31 -29.48 5.87
N LYS A 118 -23.30 -30.22 5.36
CA LYS A 118 -24.25 -29.89 4.29
C LYS A 118 -25.15 -28.66 4.59
N ASP A 119 -24.76 -27.77 5.50
CA ASP A 119 -25.66 -26.79 6.12
C ASP A 119 -25.16 -25.33 6.13
N LEU A 120 -24.28 -24.90 5.20
CA LEU A 120 -24.11 -23.45 4.98
C LEU A 120 -24.76 -23.02 3.66
N PRO A 121 -25.97 -22.41 3.71
CA PRO A 121 -26.54 -21.80 2.54
C PRO A 121 -25.67 -20.58 2.19
N TYR A 122 -25.23 -20.52 0.93
CA TYR A 122 -25.04 -19.30 0.14
C TYR A 122 -24.66 -18.05 0.95
N ARG A 123 -23.37 -17.65 0.92
CA ARG A 123 -22.78 -16.36 1.40
C ARG A 123 -21.76 -16.43 2.55
N THR A 124 -20.75 -17.30 2.43
CA THR A 124 -19.53 -17.17 3.24
C THR A 124 -18.32 -16.93 2.34
N SER A 125 -17.66 -15.80 2.53
CA SER A 125 -16.34 -15.55 1.95
C SER A 125 -15.31 -16.40 2.70
N TRP A 126 -14.61 -17.27 1.99
CA TRP A 126 -13.52 -18.06 2.57
C TRP A 126 -12.32 -17.14 2.83
N PRO A 127 -11.63 -17.29 3.99
CA PRO A 127 -10.42 -16.52 4.22
C PRO A 127 -9.33 -16.98 3.25
N GLU A 128 -8.98 -16.09 2.31
CA GLU A 128 -7.84 -16.29 1.42
C GLU A 128 -6.59 -15.70 2.04
N CYS A 129 -5.50 -16.47 1.99
CA CYS A 129 -4.21 -16.04 2.48
C CYS A 129 -3.28 -15.72 1.31
N ASP A 130 -2.43 -14.72 1.49
CA ASP A 130 -1.31 -14.43 0.59
C ASP A 130 -0.17 -15.45 0.75
N GLU A 131 0.90 -15.26 -0.01
CA GLU A 131 2.07 -16.15 -0.02
C GLU A 131 2.81 -16.18 1.33
N PHE A 132 2.71 -15.10 2.11
CA PHE A 132 3.29 -14.99 3.45
C PHE A 132 2.37 -15.51 4.56
N GLY A 133 1.16 -15.96 4.19
CA GLY A 133 0.15 -16.47 5.11
C GLY A 133 -0.63 -15.40 5.85
N TYR A 134 -0.56 -14.13 5.47
CA TYR A 134 -1.48 -13.09 5.95
C TYR A 134 -2.78 -13.13 5.16
N TYR A 135 -3.81 -12.43 5.64
CA TYR A 135 -5.03 -12.27 4.86
C TYR A 135 -4.75 -11.47 3.59
N LYS A 136 -5.31 -11.93 2.46
CA LYS A 136 -5.41 -11.10 1.27
C LYS A 136 -6.16 -9.81 1.64
N SER A 137 -5.80 -8.71 0.99
CA SER A 137 -6.26 -7.37 1.34
C SER A 137 -7.75 -7.14 1.11
N MET A 138 -8.42 -7.97 0.31
CA MET A 138 -9.83 -7.85 -0.05
C MET A 138 -10.58 -9.15 0.22
N VAL A 139 -11.80 -9.01 0.75
CA VAL A 139 -12.75 -10.11 0.96
C VAL A 139 -14.04 -9.80 0.22
N CYS A 140 -14.47 -10.69 -0.67
CA CYS A 140 -15.69 -10.52 -1.45
C CYS A 140 -16.82 -11.44 -0.99
N LEU A 141 -17.97 -10.86 -0.71
CA LEU A 141 -19.24 -11.55 -0.56
C LEU A 141 -19.89 -11.64 -1.95
N PRO A 142 -20.08 -12.86 -2.51
CA PRO A 142 -20.60 -13.03 -3.86
C PRO A 142 -21.91 -12.29 -4.07
N ASP A 143 -22.00 -11.55 -5.18
CA ASP A 143 -23.16 -10.79 -5.63
C ASP A 143 -23.59 -9.64 -4.68
N ILE A 144 -22.78 -9.28 -3.68
CA ILE A 144 -23.09 -8.22 -2.72
C ILE A 144 -22.05 -7.11 -2.79
N LEU A 145 -20.87 -7.34 -2.20
CA LEU A 145 -19.81 -6.35 -2.07
C LEU A 145 -18.48 -7.02 -1.79
N CYS A 146 -17.41 -6.31 -2.08
CA CYS A 146 -16.07 -6.56 -1.60
C CYS A 146 -15.69 -5.48 -0.59
N TYR A 147 -14.91 -5.86 0.43
CA TYR A 147 -14.40 -4.95 1.44
C TYR A 147 -12.94 -5.23 1.77
N CYS A 148 -12.25 -4.20 2.23
CA CYS A 148 -10.85 -4.27 2.61
C CYS A 148 -10.66 -4.86 4.01
N VAL A 149 -9.55 -5.59 4.17
CA VAL A 149 -9.09 -6.11 5.47
C VAL A 149 -7.60 -5.84 5.68
N ASP A 150 -7.20 -5.71 6.95
CA ASP A 150 -5.79 -5.64 7.34
C ASP A 150 -5.09 -7.01 7.22
N LYS A 151 -3.78 -7.06 7.54
CA LYS A 151 -2.99 -8.31 7.51
C LYS A 151 -3.52 -9.42 8.42
N ASN A 152 -4.33 -9.07 9.42
CA ASN A 152 -4.90 -9.98 10.40
C ASN A 152 -6.37 -10.32 10.11
N GLY A 153 -6.93 -9.81 9.01
CA GLY A 153 -8.31 -10.08 8.60
C GLY A 153 -9.35 -9.17 9.27
N LYS A 154 -8.92 -8.11 9.98
CA LYS A 154 -9.84 -7.10 10.52
C LYS A 154 -10.35 -6.23 9.38
N ARG A 155 -11.66 -6.00 9.30
CA ARG A 155 -12.25 -5.06 8.33
C ARG A 155 -11.74 -3.63 8.55
N ILE A 156 -11.36 -2.98 7.46
CA ILE A 156 -10.85 -1.60 7.41
C ILE A 156 -11.62 -0.79 6.36
N PHE A 157 -11.30 0.49 6.20
CA PHE A 157 -11.90 1.36 5.18
C PHE A 157 -11.73 0.76 3.77
N GLY A 158 -12.69 1.00 2.88
CA GLY A 158 -12.69 0.49 1.50
C GLY A 158 -13.77 -0.55 1.26
N THR A 159 -14.73 -0.24 0.40
CA THR A 159 -15.82 -1.14 0.00
C THR A 159 -16.25 -0.82 -1.43
N GLU A 160 -16.53 -1.85 -2.22
CA GLU A 160 -17.09 -1.71 -3.57
C GLU A 160 -18.13 -2.82 -3.82
N ILE A 161 -19.07 -2.58 -4.73
CA ILE A 161 -20.06 -3.57 -5.15
C ILE A 161 -19.35 -4.71 -5.90
N ASP A 162 -19.64 -5.97 -5.58
CA ASP A 162 -18.94 -7.13 -6.16
C ASP A 162 -19.02 -7.16 -7.69
N SER A 163 -20.12 -6.70 -8.27
CA SER A 163 -20.31 -6.60 -9.72
C SER A 163 -19.44 -5.54 -10.41
N LYS A 164 -18.87 -4.60 -9.65
CA LYS A 164 -17.96 -3.55 -10.14
C LYS A 164 -16.49 -3.89 -9.89
N VAL A 165 -16.21 -4.97 -9.17
CA VAL A 165 -14.85 -5.42 -8.89
C VAL A 165 -14.44 -6.36 -10.02
N ASP A 166 -13.67 -5.86 -10.98
CA ASP A 166 -13.02 -6.75 -11.94
C ASP A 166 -11.86 -7.49 -11.26
N LYS A 167 -12.11 -8.72 -10.82
CA LYS A 167 -11.12 -9.60 -10.20
C LYS A 167 -9.98 -10.02 -11.14
N LYS A 168 -10.16 -9.89 -12.46
CA LYS A 168 -9.12 -10.18 -13.47
C LYS A 168 -8.23 -8.97 -13.72
N HIS A 169 -8.79 -7.78 -13.64
CA HIS A 169 -8.06 -6.51 -13.77
C HIS A 169 -7.67 -5.90 -12.43
N LEU A 170 -7.99 -6.59 -11.33
CA LEU A 170 -7.62 -6.25 -9.96
C LEU A 170 -8.11 -4.85 -9.54
N GLU A 171 -9.33 -4.49 -9.90
CA GLU A 171 -9.94 -3.27 -9.37
C GLU A 171 -10.23 -3.50 -7.87
N MET A 172 -9.71 -2.66 -6.96
CA MET A 172 -9.74 -2.81 -5.49
C MET A 172 -8.60 -3.65 -4.86
N TYR A 173 -7.41 -3.07 -4.74
CA TYR A 173 -6.28 -3.67 -4.01
C TYR A 173 -6.27 -3.37 -2.51
N CYS A 174 -7.02 -2.36 -2.09
CA CYS A 174 -7.04 -1.81 -0.73
C CYS A 174 -5.69 -1.19 -0.32
N LYS A 175 -4.89 -0.71 -1.28
CA LYS A 175 -3.51 -0.23 -1.00
C LYS A 175 -3.49 0.96 -0.05
N CYS A 176 -4.31 1.97 -0.33
CA CYS A 176 -4.40 3.18 0.51
C CYS A 176 -4.86 2.84 1.92
N SER A 177 -5.88 1.99 2.03
CA SER A 177 -6.44 1.58 3.31
C SER A 177 -5.46 0.76 4.15
N ARG A 178 -4.73 -0.17 3.53
CA ARG A 178 -3.74 -0.98 4.23
C ARG A 178 -2.50 -0.18 4.64
N GLU A 179 -2.04 0.74 3.80
CA GLU A 179 -0.92 1.61 4.16
C GLU A 179 -1.31 2.55 5.32
N TYR A 180 -2.54 3.07 5.31
CA TYR A 180 -3.05 3.87 6.42
C TYR A 180 -3.07 3.10 7.74
N GLU A 181 -3.51 1.84 7.72
CA GLU A 181 -3.59 1.00 8.93
C GLU A 181 -2.22 0.57 9.45
N GLU A 182 -1.24 0.36 8.56
CA GLU A 182 0.12 0.01 8.95
C GLU A 182 0.91 1.21 9.46
N PHE A 183 0.70 2.37 8.85
CA PHE A 183 1.35 3.63 9.19
C PHE A 183 0.30 4.71 9.44
N PRO A 184 -0.44 4.63 10.56
CA PRO A 184 -1.48 5.61 10.87
C PRO A 184 -0.84 6.98 11.02
N ARG A 185 -1.04 7.84 10.01
CA ARG A 185 -0.60 9.23 10.05
C ARG A 185 -1.75 10.05 10.61
N SER A 186 -1.44 11.05 11.43
CA SER A 186 -2.46 11.99 11.88
C SER A 186 -2.98 12.73 10.65
N VAL A 187 -4.19 12.40 10.21
CA VAL A 187 -4.93 13.14 9.17
C VAL A 187 -5.43 14.43 9.81
N GLN A 188 -4.50 15.30 10.22
CA GLN A 188 -4.88 16.64 10.64
C GLN A 188 -5.46 17.30 9.39
N ASN A 189 -6.77 17.53 9.41
CA ASN A 189 -7.52 18.33 8.45
C ASN A 189 -7.80 17.72 7.05
N GLY A 190 -7.50 16.44 6.83
CA GLY A 190 -7.71 15.82 5.51
C GLY A 190 -6.54 16.00 4.55
N ASP A 191 -5.41 16.53 5.05
CA ASP A 191 -4.22 16.88 4.25
C ASP A 191 -3.27 15.67 4.06
N PHE A 192 -3.83 14.46 4.05
CA PHE A 192 -3.09 13.20 3.94
C PHE A 192 -3.60 12.34 2.77
N LEU A 193 -2.78 11.37 2.34
CA LEU A 193 -3.02 10.41 1.26
C LEU A 193 -4.51 10.13 1.05
N ARG A 194 -5.01 10.54 -0.11
CA ARG A 194 -6.42 10.41 -0.48
C ARG A 194 -6.70 9.01 -0.97
N CYS A 195 -7.73 8.39 -0.39
CA CYS A 195 -8.22 7.11 -0.85
C CYS A 195 -9.49 7.30 -1.69
N LEU A 196 -9.74 6.38 -2.60
CA LEU A 196 -11.05 6.18 -3.21
C LEU A 196 -11.96 5.36 -2.27
N PRO A 197 -13.29 5.36 -2.48
CA PRO A 197 -14.23 4.59 -1.66
C PRO A 197 -13.95 3.07 -1.64
N ASN A 198 -13.33 2.55 -2.70
CA ASN A 198 -12.90 1.15 -2.77
C ASN A 198 -11.64 0.86 -1.93
N GLY A 199 -11.01 1.88 -1.34
CA GLY A 199 -9.85 1.74 -0.46
C GLY A 199 -8.50 1.75 -1.18
N ASP A 200 -8.47 1.96 -2.49
CA ASP A 200 -7.26 2.27 -3.27
C ASP A 200 -6.91 3.74 -3.22
N TYR A 201 -5.75 4.09 -3.76
CA TYR A 201 -5.32 5.48 -3.86
C TYR A 201 -6.18 6.23 -4.87
N ASP A 202 -6.62 7.44 -4.50
CA ASP A 202 -7.06 8.41 -5.49
C ASP A 202 -5.85 8.84 -6.30
N ARG A 203 -5.93 8.84 -7.63
CA ARG A 203 -4.80 9.28 -8.45
C ARG A 203 -4.50 10.75 -8.25
N LEU A 204 -5.51 11.53 -7.90
CA LEU A 204 -5.36 12.92 -7.53
C LEU A 204 -5.01 13.03 -6.04
N GLN A 205 -3.75 13.36 -5.76
CA GLN A 205 -3.26 13.60 -4.42
C GLN A 205 -3.09 15.10 -4.19
N CYS A 206 -3.29 15.55 -2.96
CA CYS A 206 -3.16 16.96 -2.60
C CYS A 206 -2.44 17.09 -1.25
N THR A 207 -1.60 18.11 -1.17
CA THR A 207 -1.05 18.66 0.06
C THR A 207 -1.84 19.91 0.47
N GLU A 208 -1.43 20.58 1.55
CA GLU A 208 -2.00 21.89 1.91
C GLU A 208 -1.79 22.96 0.81
N GLU A 209 -0.74 22.81 0.00
CA GLU A 209 -0.27 23.86 -0.92
C GLU A 209 -0.46 23.53 -2.40
N TRP A 210 -0.46 22.25 -2.81
CA TRP A 210 -0.54 21.85 -4.21
C TRP A 210 -1.10 20.44 -4.38
N CYS A 211 -1.62 20.15 -5.58
CA CYS A 211 -2.14 18.83 -5.97
C CYS A 211 -1.35 18.26 -7.15
N TYR A 212 -1.35 16.93 -7.27
CA TYR A 212 -0.60 16.22 -8.29
C TYR A 212 -1.27 14.89 -8.67
N CYS A 213 -0.90 14.40 -9.85
CA CYS A 213 -1.36 13.11 -10.33
C CYS A 213 -0.29 12.04 -10.08
N MET A 214 -0.67 10.97 -9.38
CA MET A 214 0.12 9.74 -9.37
C MET A 214 -0.25 8.88 -10.57
N GLU A 215 0.74 8.26 -11.21
CA GLU A 215 0.52 7.55 -12.47
C GLU A 215 -0.21 6.22 -12.29
N SER A 216 -0.05 5.56 -11.13
CA SER A 216 -0.86 4.38 -10.73
C SER A 216 -0.44 3.89 -9.33
N GLU A 217 -0.88 2.68 -8.97
CA GLU A 217 -0.58 1.77 -7.85
C GLU A 217 0.80 1.77 -7.15
N HIS A 218 1.80 2.53 -7.62
CA HIS A 218 3.10 2.74 -7.00
C HIS A 218 3.37 4.26 -6.84
N PRO A 219 3.95 4.69 -5.71
CA PRO A 219 4.09 6.10 -5.32
C PRO A 219 5.13 6.91 -6.12
N ASP A 220 5.46 6.49 -7.34
CA ASP A 220 6.34 7.27 -8.20
C ASP A 220 5.53 8.43 -8.81
N ILE A 221 6.05 9.65 -8.63
CA ILE A 221 5.43 10.90 -9.08
C ILE A 221 5.82 11.12 -10.54
N ILE A 222 4.86 11.28 -11.44
CA ILE A 222 5.12 11.51 -12.88
C ILE A 222 4.71 12.90 -13.35
N GLU A 223 3.71 13.53 -12.74
CA GLU A 223 3.28 14.89 -13.08
C GLU A 223 3.10 15.71 -11.80
N ASP A 224 3.85 16.81 -11.68
CA ASP A 224 3.67 17.81 -10.64
C ASP A 224 2.92 19.03 -11.20
N ALA A 225 1.92 19.53 -10.47
CA ALA A 225 1.35 20.83 -10.74
C ALA A 225 1.73 21.79 -9.60
N THR A 226 2.47 22.84 -9.96
CA THR A 226 2.64 24.02 -9.12
C THR A 226 1.51 25.02 -9.36
N PHE A 227 1.22 25.79 -8.33
CA PHE A 227 0.12 26.74 -8.16
C PHE A 227 -0.12 27.68 -9.36
N ASN A 228 -0.93 27.27 -10.36
CA ASN A 228 -1.83 28.12 -11.18
C ASN A 228 -2.66 27.38 -12.26
N THR A 229 -2.67 26.05 -12.29
CA THR A 229 -3.59 25.28 -13.15
C THR A 229 -4.92 25.09 -12.44
N THR A 230 -6.02 25.27 -13.17
CA THR A 230 -7.35 24.93 -12.64
C THR A 230 -7.34 23.42 -12.41
N LEU A 231 -7.57 22.89 -11.20
CA LEU A 231 -7.50 21.44 -10.88
C LEU A 231 -8.10 20.51 -11.94
N LYS A 232 -9.16 20.97 -12.62
CA LYS A 232 -9.83 20.32 -13.75
C LYS A 232 -8.93 20.03 -14.97
N GLU A 233 -7.78 20.68 -15.05
CA GLU A 233 -6.77 20.53 -16.10
C GLU A 233 -5.81 19.38 -15.80
N LEU A 234 -5.79 18.87 -14.57
CA LEU A 234 -5.02 17.68 -14.23
C LEU A 234 -5.59 16.46 -14.96
N SER A 235 -4.70 15.67 -15.54
CA SER A 235 -5.04 14.45 -16.31
C SER A 235 -5.79 13.41 -15.48
N CYS A 236 -5.57 13.38 -14.16
CA CYS A 236 -6.22 12.49 -13.21
C CYS A 236 -7.48 13.07 -12.55
N TYR A 237 -7.89 14.30 -12.87
CA TYR A 237 -9.13 14.86 -12.36
C TYR A 237 -10.33 14.15 -12.99
N ASP A 238 -11.22 13.62 -12.15
CA ASP A 238 -12.46 12.98 -12.54
C ASP A 238 -13.64 13.73 -11.93
N GLU A 239 -14.48 14.34 -12.77
CA GLU A 239 -15.65 15.10 -12.31
C GLU A 239 -16.66 14.22 -11.53
N THR A 240 -16.69 12.91 -11.77
CA THR A 240 -17.58 12.00 -11.05
C THR A 240 -17.12 11.75 -9.60
N VAL A 241 -15.81 11.84 -9.35
CA VAL A 241 -15.19 11.58 -8.04
C VAL A 241 -14.90 12.89 -7.30
N HIS A 242 -14.34 13.89 -7.99
CA HIS A 242 -13.74 15.09 -7.40
C HIS A 242 -14.67 16.31 -7.34
N LYS A 243 -15.90 16.22 -7.88
CA LYS A 243 -16.84 17.36 -7.98
C LYS A 243 -17.16 18.06 -6.67
N TYR A 244 -17.10 17.36 -5.54
CA TYR A 244 -17.44 17.92 -4.22
C TYR A 244 -16.23 18.49 -3.47
N PHE A 245 -15.08 18.62 -4.13
CA PHE A 245 -13.90 19.23 -3.54
C PHE A 245 -14.05 20.76 -3.51
N ASP A 246 -13.75 21.37 -2.36
CA ASP A 246 -13.81 22.82 -2.20
C ASP A 246 -12.65 23.54 -2.93
N ALA A 247 -12.57 24.87 -2.79
CA ALA A 247 -11.51 25.66 -3.41
C ALA A 247 -10.10 25.38 -2.83
N ALA A 248 -10.01 24.76 -1.66
CA ALA A 248 -8.79 24.22 -1.04
C ALA A 248 -8.70 22.69 -1.25
N PHE A 249 -9.48 22.18 -2.19
CA PHE A 249 -9.59 20.80 -2.61
C PHE A 249 -10.00 19.81 -1.52
N ARG A 250 -10.53 20.25 -0.38
CA ARG A 250 -10.97 19.36 0.69
C ARG A 250 -12.29 18.69 0.33
N SER A 251 -12.43 17.43 0.72
CA SER A 251 -13.70 16.74 0.62
C SER A 251 -14.77 17.41 1.49
N LYS A 252 -16.04 17.10 1.20
CA LYS A 252 -17.18 17.68 1.90
C LYS A 252 -17.11 17.50 3.43
N CYS A 253 -16.81 16.30 3.93
CA CYS A 253 -16.75 16.05 5.38
C CYS A 253 -15.58 16.80 6.02
N TRP A 254 -14.39 16.77 5.41
CA TRP A 254 -13.21 17.45 5.97
C TRP A 254 -13.40 18.97 6.00
N ASN A 255 -14.03 19.55 4.97
CA ASN A 255 -14.35 20.97 4.96
C ASN A 255 -15.27 21.35 6.12
N GLU A 256 -16.39 20.63 6.30
CA GLU A 256 -17.31 20.88 7.43
C GLU A 256 -16.61 20.71 8.79
N ARG A 257 -15.90 19.60 8.98
CA ARG A 257 -15.16 19.30 10.22
C ARG A 257 -14.16 20.41 10.56
N ASN A 258 -13.42 20.89 9.56
CA ASN A 258 -12.41 21.93 9.76
C ASN A 258 -13.03 23.29 10.05
N ASN A 259 -14.13 23.64 9.36
CA ASN A 259 -14.86 24.89 9.63
C ASN A 259 -15.43 24.90 11.06
N LEU A 260 -16.06 23.79 11.49
CA LEU A 260 -16.56 23.65 12.85
C LEU A 260 -15.44 23.73 13.89
N LYS A 261 -14.28 23.11 13.64
CA LYS A 261 -13.09 23.24 14.51
C LYS A 261 -12.66 24.70 14.68
N GLN A 262 -12.66 25.50 13.60
CA GLN A 262 -12.31 26.92 13.68
C GLN A 262 -13.33 27.72 14.50
N ILE A 263 -14.63 27.47 14.30
CA ILE A 263 -15.71 28.12 15.06
C ILE A 263 -15.59 27.78 16.56
N ILE A 264 -15.40 26.50 16.89
CA ILE A 264 -15.21 26.01 18.27
C ILE A 264 -13.98 26.67 18.89
N LYS A 265 -12.86 26.71 18.17
CA LYS A 265 -11.62 27.35 18.65
C LYS A 265 -11.84 28.84 18.93
N LYS A 266 -12.42 29.57 17.98
CA LYS A 266 -12.71 31.01 18.10
C LYS A 266 -13.55 31.34 19.33
N HIS A 267 -14.60 30.57 19.60
CA HIS A 267 -15.48 30.82 20.76
C HIS A 267 -14.84 30.39 22.08
N LYS A 268 -14.08 29.29 22.06
CA LYS A 268 -13.29 28.85 23.21
C LYS A 268 -12.28 29.92 23.64
N ASP A 269 -11.62 30.58 22.68
CA ASP A 269 -10.69 31.70 22.93
C ASP A 269 -11.41 32.92 23.56
N GLN A 270 -12.74 33.01 23.42
CA GLN A 270 -13.60 34.02 24.03
C GLN A 270 -14.25 33.55 25.34
N ASN A 271 -13.82 32.41 25.90
CA ASN A 271 -14.44 31.74 27.05
C ASN A 271 -15.92 31.38 26.85
N ILE A 272 -16.36 31.19 25.60
CA ILE A 272 -17.71 30.75 25.25
C ILE A 272 -17.67 29.26 24.90
N ALA A 273 -18.39 28.45 25.65
CA ALA A 273 -18.56 27.03 25.36
C ALA A 273 -19.76 26.83 24.42
N LEU A 274 -19.49 26.32 23.22
CA LEU A 274 -20.53 25.92 22.27
C LEU A 274 -21.04 24.51 22.62
N ILE A 275 -22.34 24.40 22.89
CA ILE A 275 -23.03 23.15 23.22
C ILE A 275 -23.81 22.67 21.99
N GLY A 276 -23.86 21.35 21.77
CA GLY A 276 -24.62 20.76 20.66
C GLY A 276 -23.93 20.86 19.30
N ILE A 277 -22.63 21.14 19.27
CA ILE A 277 -21.81 21.05 18.07
C ILE A 277 -20.91 19.81 18.18
N ASP A 278 -21.21 18.82 17.35
CA ASP A 278 -20.39 17.62 17.19
C ASP A 278 -19.54 17.75 15.91
N LEU A 279 -18.27 17.32 15.99
CA LEU A 279 -17.40 17.27 14.82
C LEU A 279 -17.70 15.97 14.04
N PRO A 280 -18.09 16.05 12.75
CA PRO A 280 -18.44 14.86 11.97
C PRO A 280 -17.22 13.97 11.79
N GLU A 281 -17.37 12.67 11.97
CA GLU A 281 -16.34 11.67 11.67
C GLU A 281 -16.24 11.48 10.15
N CYS A 282 -15.02 11.55 9.63
CA CYS A 282 -14.76 11.46 8.19
C CYS A 282 -13.98 10.19 7.88
N ASP A 283 -14.35 9.53 6.78
CA ASP A 283 -13.64 8.39 6.22
C ASP A 283 -12.41 8.85 5.40
N LEU A 284 -11.59 7.89 4.94
CA LEU A 284 -10.32 8.20 4.25
C LEU A 284 -10.51 8.80 2.85
N ASP A 285 -11.65 8.56 2.21
CA ASP A 285 -12.06 9.26 0.98
C ASP A 285 -12.62 10.66 1.24
N GLY A 286 -12.75 11.02 2.53
CA GLY A 286 -13.29 12.28 2.96
C GLY A 286 -14.81 12.39 2.84
N SER A 287 -15.51 11.28 2.62
CA SER A 287 -16.94 11.18 2.89
C SER A 287 -17.20 11.15 4.41
N TYR A 288 -18.48 11.22 4.80
CA TYR A 288 -18.84 11.04 6.21
C TYR A 288 -18.77 9.55 6.53
N ALA A 289 -18.16 9.20 7.66
CA ALA A 289 -18.19 7.84 8.16
C ALA A 289 -19.66 7.35 8.26
N PRO A 290 -19.97 6.10 7.88
CA PRO A 290 -21.34 5.58 7.90
C PRO A 290 -22.04 5.68 9.26
N VAL A 291 -21.24 5.67 10.34
CA VAL A 291 -21.71 5.87 11.71
C VAL A 291 -21.16 7.19 12.21
N GLN A 292 -22.06 8.08 12.64
CA GLN A 292 -21.70 9.34 13.28
C GLN A 292 -22.05 9.22 14.77
N CYS A 293 -21.03 9.02 15.60
CA CYS A 293 -21.22 8.95 17.04
C CYS A 293 -21.28 10.37 17.62
N LYS A 294 -22.37 10.68 18.34
CA LYS A 294 -22.40 11.90 19.15
C LYS A 294 -21.59 11.65 20.40
N ASN A 295 -20.77 12.62 20.78
CA ASN A 295 -20.19 12.61 22.11
C ASN A 295 -21.30 13.11 23.05
N GLU A 296 -21.89 12.23 23.85
CA GLU A 296 -22.69 12.67 25.00
C GLU A 296 -21.77 13.50 25.90
N LYS A 297 -21.93 14.82 25.84
CA LYS A 297 -21.22 15.80 26.68
C LYS A 297 -22.22 16.55 27.52
#